data_AF-A0A920CZT2-F1
#
_entry.id   AF-A0A920CZT2-F1
#
_cell.length_a   1.000
_cell.length_b   1.000
_cell.length_c   1.000
_cell.angle_alpha   90.00
_cell.angle_beta   90.00
_cell.angle_gamma   90.00
#
_symmetry.space_group_name_H-M   'P 1'
#
loop_
_entity.id
_entity.type
_entity.pdbx_description
1 polymer ?
#
loop_
_entity_poly.entity_id
_entity_poly.type
_entity_poly.pdbx_seq_one_letter_code
_entity_poly.pdbx_strand_id
1 'polypeptide(L)' 'MDNEELKAAMASGQAIMHRGLRYKHISAIIYRKSETGMFIQAELMDLNGNSVMLVRPQDITLADAI' A
#
# COMPACT_ATOMS: atom_id res chain seq x y z
N MET A 1 5.23 5.39 -3.80
CA MET A 1 6.30 4.40 -3.55
C MET A 1 6.67 3.66 -4.83
N ASP A 2 7.94 3.31 -4.99
CA ASP A 2 8.40 2.31 -5.94
C ASP A 2 8.22 0.87 -5.41
N ASN A 3 8.66 -0.14 -6.17
CA ASN A 3 8.49 -1.55 -5.81
C ASN A 3 9.29 -1.97 -4.55
N GLU A 4 10.50 -1.44 -4.37
CA GLU A 4 11.35 -1.81 -3.24
C GLU A 4 10.88 -1.11 -1.97
N GLU A 5 10.51 0.16 -2.06
CA GLU A 5 9.87 0.91 -0.97
C GLU A 5 8.58 0.24 -0.51
N LEU A 6 7.73 -0.21 -1.47
CA LEU A 6 6.47 -0.86 -1.15
C LEU A 6 6.69 -2.20 -0.41
N LYS A 7 7.65 -3.02 -0.86
CA LYS A 7 8.02 -4.27 -0.18
C LYS A 7 8.58 -4.01 1.21
N ALA A 8 9.45 -3.02 1.37
CA ALA A 8 10.02 -2.66 2.65
C ALA A 8 8.95 -2.16 3.63
N ALA A 9 8.03 -1.31 3.17
CA ALA A 9 6.91 -0.82 3.97
C ALA A 9 5.96 -1.95 4.39
N MET A 10 5.66 -2.90 3.49
CA MET A 10 4.87 -4.09 3.82
C MET A 10 5.59 -4.99 4.84
N ALA A 11 6.87 -5.30 4.61
CA ALA A 11 7.65 -6.20 5.48
C ALA A 11 7.86 -5.64 6.89
N SER A 12 8.03 -4.33 7.02
CA SER A 12 8.16 -3.65 8.32
C SER A 12 6.83 -3.43 9.04
N GLY A 13 5.70 -3.55 8.33
CA GLY A 13 4.39 -3.19 8.87
C GLY A 13 4.26 -1.69 9.16
N GLN A 14 5.07 -0.85 8.50
CA GLN A 14 5.07 0.59 8.72
C GLN A 14 3.72 1.20 8.32
N ALA A 15 3.23 2.15 9.12
CA ALA A 15 2.03 2.91 8.80
C ALA A 15 2.23 3.76 7.54
N ILE A 16 1.16 3.89 6.76
CA ILE A 16 1.17 4.59 5.46
C ILE A 16 0.04 5.61 5.39
N MET A 17 0.19 6.57 4.48
CA MET A 17 -0.84 7.54 4.13
C MET A 17 -1.31 7.31 2.69
N HIS A 18 -2.61 7.43 2.49
CA HIS A 18 -3.22 7.47 1.15
C HIS A 18 -4.38 8.46 1.16
N ARG A 19 -4.38 9.42 0.22
CA ARG A 19 -5.42 10.47 0.11
C ARG A 19 -5.72 11.20 1.43
N GLY A 20 -4.68 11.48 2.22
CA GLY A 20 -4.81 12.17 3.51
C GLY A 20 -5.31 11.30 4.67
N LEU A 21 -5.61 10.02 4.44
CA LEU A 21 -6.00 9.07 5.48
C LEU A 21 -4.81 8.22 5.90
N ARG A 22 -4.68 7.99 7.22
CA ARG A 22 -3.68 7.08 7.78
C ARG A 22 -4.22 5.65 7.81
N TYR A 23 -3.39 4.72 7.35
CA TYR A 23 -3.66 3.29 7.36
C TYR A 23 -2.62 2.59 8.23
N LYS A 24 -3.00 1.42 8.76
CA LYS A 24 -2.16 0.67 9.71
C LYS A 24 -0.90 0.14 9.03
N HIS A 25 -1.05 -0.47 7.85
CA HIS A 25 0.04 -0.98 7.01
C HIS A 25 -0.50 -1.42 5.64
N ILE A 26 0.41 -1.77 4.73
CA ILE A 26 0.10 -2.50 3.49
C ILE A 26 -0.09 -3.98 3.84
N SER A 27 -1.26 -4.55 3.55
CA SER A 27 -1.56 -5.96 3.84
C SER A 27 -1.23 -6.92 2.70
N ALA A 28 -1.21 -6.43 1.45
CA ALA A 28 -0.83 -7.24 0.29
C ALA A 28 -0.25 -6.40 -0.86
N ILE A 29 0.61 -7.03 -1.67
CA ILE A 29 1.06 -6.54 -2.97
C ILE A 29 0.52 -7.48 -4.04
N ILE A 30 -0.27 -6.95 -4.97
CA ILE A 30 -1.02 -7.72 -5.95
C ILE A 30 -0.49 -7.37 -7.35
N TYR A 31 0.07 -8.38 -8.02
CA TYR A 31 0.44 -8.28 -9.43
C TYR A 31 -0.77 -8.63 -10.29
N ARG A 32 -1.18 -7.71 -11.17
CA ARG A 32 -2.34 -7.88 -12.05
C ARG A 32 -1.91 -7.83 -13.51
N LYS A 33 -2.46 -8.73 -14.31
CA LYS A 33 -2.37 -8.68 -15.76
C LYS A 33 -3.38 -7.65 -16.31
N SER A 34 -2.96 -6.92 -17.33
CA SER A 34 -3.76 -6.06 -18.19
C SER A 34 -3.45 -6.35 -19.65
N GLU A 35 -4.17 -5.72 -20.59
CA GLU A 35 -3.90 -5.84 -22.02
C GLU A 35 -2.52 -5.29 -22.41
N THR A 36 -2.00 -4.31 -21.68
CA THR A 36 -0.74 -3.63 -21.96
C THR A 36 0.46 -4.15 -21.17
N GLY A 37 0.26 -5.17 -20.33
CA GLY A 37 1.31 -5.76 -19.50
C GLY A 37 0.85 -6.06 -18.07
N MET A 38 1.80 -6.18 -17.14
CA MET A 38 1.51 -6.35 -15.72
C MET A 38 1.65 -5.04 -14.96
N PHE A 39 0.82 -4.83 -13.95
CA PHE A 39 0.90 -3.69 -13.03
C PHE A 39 0.68 -4.15 -11.58
N ILE A 40 1.07 -3.29 -10.64
CA ILE A 40 0.99 -3.58 -9.21
C ILE A 40 -0.14 -2.76 -8.58
N GLN A 41 -0.90 -3.38 -7.70
CA GLN A 41 -1.73 -2.70 -6.71
C GLN A 41 -1.30 -3.10 -5.30
N ALA A 42 -1.50 -2.20 -4.34
CA ALA A 42 -1.34 -2.50 -2.93
C ALA A 42 -2.72 -2.57 -2.26
N GLU A 43 -2.88 -3.50 -1.34
CA GLU A 43 -4.01 -3.58 -0.42
C GLU A 43 -3.66 -2.88 0.88
N LEU A 44 -4.55 -2.02 1.38
CA LEU A 44 -4.34 -1.26 2.61
C LEU A 44 -5.24 -1.78 3.74
N MET A 45 -4.63 -1.98 4.91
CA MET A 45 -5.33 -2.29 6.16
C MET A 45 -5.67 -0.99 6.89
N ASP A 46 -6.94 -0.77 7.20
CA ASP A 46 -7.36 0.39 8.00
C ASP A 46 -6.96 0.24 9.49
N LEU A 47 -7.21 1.28 10.29
CA LEU A 47 -6.89 1.27 11.72
C LEU A 47 -7.76 0.31 12.54
N ASN A 48 -8.91 -0.09 12.00
CA ASN A 48 -9.88 -0.98 12.65
C ASN A 48 -9.67 -2.46 12.26
N GLY A 49 -8.71 -2.76 11.39
CA GLY A 49 -8.42 -4.13 10.94
C GLY A 49 -9.29 -4.60 9.76
N ASN A 50 -9.96 -3.69 9.06
CA ASN A 50 -10.62 -4.02 7.80
C ASN A 50 -9.64 -3.83 6.64
N SER A 51 -9.60 -4.80 5.72
CA SER A 51 -8.97 -4.62 4.42
C SER A 51 -9.97 -3.90 3.51
N VAL A 52 -9.64 -2.68 3.08
CA VAL A 52 -10.66 -1.80 2.47
C VAL A 52 -10.35 -1.44 1.03
N MET A 53 -9.07 -1.32 0.65
CA MET A 53 -8.75 -0.56 -0.57
C MET A 53 -7.58 -1.12 -1.37
N LEU A 54 -7.82 -1.30 -2.67
CA LEU A 54 -6.79 -1.53 -3.68
C LEU A 54 -6.37 -0.20 -4.29
N VAL A 55 -5.11 0.16 -4.11
CA VAL A 55 -4.55 1.45 -4.56
C VAL A 55 -3.34 1.24 -5.47
N ARG A 56 -2.98 2.27 -6.23
CA ARG A 56 -1.71 2.28 -6.96
C ARG A 56 -0.56 2.62 -6.00
N PRO A 57 0.58 1.90 -6.02
CA PRO A 57 1.72 2.16 -5.13
C PRO A 57 2.24 3.61 -5.14
N GLN A 58 2.17 4.26 -6.30
CA GLN A 58 2.59 5.66 -6.47
C GLN A 58 1.73 6.66 -5.67
N ASP A 59 0.51 6.28 -5.28
CA ASP A 59 -0.41 7.12 -4.51
C ASP A 59 -0.26 6.93 -2.98
N ILE A 60 0.76 6.18 -2.54
CA ILE A 60 1.06 5.89 -1.14
C ILE A 60 2.33 6.62 -0.70
N THR A 61 2.29 7.18 0.51
CA THR A 61 3.47 7.70 1.21
C THR A 61 3.61 7.05 2.58
N LEU A 62 4.81 7.04 3.15
CA LEU A 62 5.00 6.62 4.54
C LEU A 62 4.27 7.59 5.47
N ALA A 63 3.73 7.09 6.56
CA ALA A 63 3.21 7.94 7.62
C ALA A 63 4.35 8.30 8.56
N ASP A 64 4.35 9.54 9.06
CA ASP A 64 5.31 9.97 10.07
C ASP A 64 5.16 9.12 11.35
N ALA A 65 6.28 8.92 12.03
CA ALA A 65 6.29 8.35 13.37
C ALA A 65 5.54 9.31 14.32
N ILE A 66 4.59 8.76 15.08
CA ILE A 66 3.89 9.49 16.16
C ILE A 66 4.71 9.35 17.43
#